data_AF-A0A917GNJ8-F1
#
_entry.id   AF-A0A917GNJ8-F1
#
_cell.length_a   1.000
_cell.length_b   1.000
_cell.length_c   1.000
_cell.angle_alpha   90.00
_cell.angle_beta   90.00
_cell.angle_gamma   90.00
#
_symmetry.space_group_name_H-M   'P 1'
#
loop_
_entity.id
_entity.type
_entity.pdbx_description
1 polymer ?
#
loop_
_entity_poly.entity_id
_entity_poly.type
_entity_poly.pdbx_seq_one_letter_code
_entity_poly.pdbx_strand_id
1 'polypeptide(L)'
;MIKDKFYVEVVLGNPGKSVGTSLKLSLKQIQKEIGILEEKLLNFEKQVHQDLLTSLKTIRGICEKTAIMLVVLTGGFERFSSPGELFNYTGFTSIIRESKRIKKYYFFNNT
;
A
#
# COMPACT_ATOMS: atom_id res chain seq x y z
N MET A 1 -7.13 15.59 -5.06
CA MET A 1 -7.91 16.86 -4.93
C MET A 1 -7.04 18.12 -4.93
N ILE A 2 -6.11 18.34 -3.98
CA ILE A 2 -5.29 19.58 -3.95
C ILE A 2 -4.28 19.62 -5.10
N LYS A 3 -3.67 18.47 -5.45
CA LYS A 3 -2.78 18.36 -6.63
C LYS A 3 -3.51 18.71 -7.92
N ASP A 4 -4.73 18.18 -8.07
CA ASP A 4 -5.56 18.41 -9.25
C ASP A 4 -5.98 19.88 -9.34
N LYS A 5 -6.37 20.50 -8.22
CA LYS A 5 -6.69 21.94 -8.16
C LYS A 5 -5.47 22.81 -8.48
N PHE A 6 -4.30 22.49 -7.93
CA PHE A 6 -3.07 23.20 -8.25
C PHE A 6 -2.70 23.06 -9.73
N TYR A 7 -2.85 21.86 -10.29
CA TYR A 7 -2.63 21.61 -11.71
C TYR A 7 -3.57 22.46 -12.59
N VAL A 8 -4.86 22.50 -12.25
CA VAL A 8 -5.84 23.34 -12.95
C VAL A 8 -5.45 24.82 -12.92
N GLU A 9 -4.99 25.32 -11.77
CA GLU A 9 -4.59 26.73 -11.66
C GLU A 9 -3.34 27.08 -12.48
N VAL A 10 -2.39 26.15 -12.57
CA VAL A 10 -1.21 26.28 -13.46
C VAL A 10 -1.63 26.31 -14.92
N VAL A 11 -2.55 25.43 -15.33
CA VAL A 11 -3.08 25.38 -16.71
C VAL A 11 -3.85 26.65 -17.08
N LEU A 12 -4.54 27.26 -16.11
CA LEU A 12 -5.29 28.51 -16.30
C LEU A 12 -4.43 29.78 -16.26
N GLY A 13 -3.11 29.68 -16.15
CA GLY A 13 -2.21 30.84 -16.17
C GLY A 13 -2.15 31.61 -14.84
N ASN A 14 -2.46 30.96 -13.72
CA ASN A 14 -2.36 31.51 -12.36
C ASN A 14 -3.15 32.82 -12.14
N PRO A 15 -4.50 32.79 -12.29
CA PRO A 15 -5.36 33.97 -12.23
C PRO A 15 -5.29 34.70 -10.88
N GLY A 16 -4.99 33.98 -9.79
CA GLY A 16 -4.80 34.55 -8.45
C GLY A 16 -3.47 34.12 -7.85
N LYS A 17 -2.45 34.99 -7.89
CA LYS A 17 -1.10 34.69 -7.35
C LYS A 17 -1.12 34.20 -5.89
N SER A 18 -2.05 34.70 -5.07
CA SER A 18 -2.24 34.30 -3.68
C SER A 18 -2.78 32.86 -3.55
N VAL A 19 -3.71 32.46 -4.42
CA VAL A 19 -4.34 31.15 -4.40
C VAL A 19 -3.33 30.07 -4.79
N GLY A 20 -2.62 30.24 -5.92
CA GLY A 20 -1.57 29.30 -6.34
C GLY A 20 -0.45 29.13 -5.32
N THR A 21 -0.07 30.22 -4.63
CA THR A 21 0.92 30.16 -3.55
C THR A 21 0.40 29.37 -2.35
N SER A 22 -0.85 29.61 -1.92
CA SER A 22 -1.47 28.87 -0.81
C SER A 22 -1.63 27.38 -1.11
N LEU A 23 -2.05 27.00 -2.33
CA LEU A 23 -2.16 25.59 -2.73
C LEU A 23 -0.79 24.91 -2.74
N LYS A 24 0.24 25.58 -3.23
CA LYS A 24 1.61 25.06 -3.22
C LYS A 24 2.14 24.83 -1.79
N LEU A 25 1.87 25.76 -0.88
CA LEU A 25 2.25 25.63 0.54
C LEU A 25 1.52 24.46 1.19
N SER A 26 0.21 24.34 0.98
CA SER A 26 -0.59 23.22 1.49
C SER A 26 -0.08 21.87 0.97
N LEU A 27 0.26 21.78 -0.33
CA LEU A 27 0.86 20.57 -0.89
C LEU A 27 2.19 20.21 -0.23
N LYS A 28 3.06 21.21 0.00
CA LYS A 28 4.35 21.02 0.66
C LYS A 28 4.17 20.55 2.10
N GLN A 29 3.20 21.12 2.82
CA GLN A 29 2.88 20.71 4.19
C GLN A 29 2.41 19.26 4.24
N ILE A 30 1.45 18.87 3.40
CA ILE A 30 0.95 17.49 3.34
C ILE A 30 2.06 16.51 3.00
N GLN A 31 2.93 16.85 2.04
CA GLN A 31 4.09 16.00 1.70
C GLN A 31 5.04 15.83 2.89
N LYS A 32 5.27 16.89 3.66
CA LYS A 32 6.10 16.85 4.86
C LYS A 32 5.45 15.98 5.95
N GLU A 33 4.14 16.13 6.16
CA GLU A 33 3.39 15.34 7.13
C GLU A 33 3.40 13.85 6.77
N ILE A 34 3.23 13.50 5.49
CA ILE A 34 3.36 12.11 5.01
C ILE A 34 4.74 11.56 5.38
N GLY A 35 5.83 12.28 5.09
CA GLY A 35 7.18 11.82 5.41
C GLY A 35 7.40 11.61 6.91
N ILE A 36 6.89 12.52 7.76
CA ILE A 36 6.97 12.39 9.22
C ILE A 36 6.19 11.17 9.71
N LEU A 37 5.01 10.91 9.14
CA LEU A 37 4.19 9.75 9.50
C LEU A 37 4.86 8.44 9.05
N GLU A 38 5.43 8.41 7.84
CA GLU A 38 6.20 7.26 7.36
C GLU A 38 7.38 6.93 8.29
N GLU A 39 8.13 7.95 8.74
CA GLU A 39 9.27 7.78 9.65
C GLU A 39 8.83 7.28 11.03
N LYS A 40 7.75 7.87 11.58
CA LYS A 40 7.18 7.41 12.86
C LYS A 40 6.71 5.97 12.78
N LEU A 41 6.07 5.60 11.67
CA LEU A 41 5.56 4.24 11.46
C LEU A 41 6.71 3.25 11.31
N LEU A 42 7.77 3.59 10.56
CA LEU A 42 8.99 2.80 10.47
C LEU A 42 9.62 2.54 11.85
N ASN A 43 9.68 3.57 12.70
CA ASN A 43 10.25 3.46 14.04
C ASN A 43 9.38 2.58 14.95
N PHE A 44 8.06 2.71 14.87
CA PHE A 44 7.13 1.87 15.62
C PHE A 44 7.25 0.40 15.20
N GLU A 45 7.29 0.14 13.90
CA GLU A 45 7.30 -1.23 13.39
C GLU A 45 8.63 -1.95 13.62
N LYS A 46 9.75 -1.23 13.65
CA LYS A 46 11.04 -1.76 14.09
C LYS A 46 11.04 -2.21 15.56
N GLN A 47 10.20 -1.62 16.41
CA GLN A 47 10.10 -2.02 17.81
C GLN A 47 9.19 -3.25 18.00
N VAL A 48 8.14 -3.38 17.19
CA VAL A 48 7.11 -4.42 17.37
C VAL A 48 7.38 -5.67 16.53
N HIS A 49 7.80 -5.52 15.27
CA HIS A 49 7.85 -6.61 14.28
C HIS A 49 9.17 -6.66 13.48
N GLN A 50 10.31 -6.52 14.16
CA GLN A 50 11.63 -6.51 13.51
C GLN A 50 11.93 -7.79 12.73
N ASP A 51 11.58 -8.96 13.28
CA ASP A 51 11.88 -10.26 12.67
C ASP A 51 11.04 -10.50 11.40
N LEU A 52 9.77 -10.08 11.41
CA LEU A 52 8.89 -10.15 10.24
C LEU A 52 9.38 -9.24 9.12
N LEU A 53 9.78 -8.01 9.46
CA LEU A 53 10.34 -7.06 8.49
C LEU A 53 11.64 -7.59 7.87
N THR A 54 12.49 -8.22 8.66
CA THR A 54 13.74 -8.83 8.18
C THR A 54 13.43 -9.98 7.22
N SER A 55 12.49 -10.85 7.60
CA SER A 55 12.03 -11.97 6.76
C SER A 55 11.45 -11.48 5.43
N LEU A 56 10.59 -10.47 5.45
CA LEU A 56 10.01 -9.90 4.21
C LEU A 56 11.07 -9.26 3.31
N LYS A 57 12.09 -8.62 3.89
CA LYS A 57 13.20 -8.02 3.14
C LYS A 57 14.12 -9.05 2.48
N THR A 58 14.12 -10.31 2.92
CA THR A 58 14.89 -11.37 2.24
C THR A 58 14.33 -11.68 0.85
N ILE A 59 13.06 -11.36 0.59
CA ILE A 59 12.40 -11.61 -0.69
C ILE A 59 12.87 -10.55 -1.69
N ARG A 60 13.55 -10.99 -2.75
CA ARG A 60 14.01 -10.12 -3.83
C ARG A 60 12.81 -9.42 -4.48
N GLY A 61 12.83 -8.08 -4.47
CA GLY A 61 11.79 -7.25 -5.08
C GLY A 61 10.82 -6.60 -4.08
N ILE A 62 10.85 -6.99 -2.80
CA ILE A 62 10.12 -6.27 -1.74
C ILE A 62 11.00 -5.15 -1.19
N CYS A 63 10.50 -3.91 -1.27
CA CYS A 63 11.17 -2.77 -0.65
C CYS A 63 10.71 -2.58 0.81
N GLU A 64 11.47 -1.82 1.60
CA GLU A 64 11.16 -1.58 3.02
C GLU A 64 9.77 -0.98 3.23
N LYS A 65 9.38 0.02 2.43
CA LYS A 65 8.04 0.62 2.51
C LYS A 65 6.93 -0.39 2.17
N THR A 66 7.18 -1.30 1.23
CA THR A 66 6.23 -2.36 0.87
C THR A 66 6.12 -3.42 1.96
N ALA A 67 7.25 -3.81 2.57
CA ALA A 67 7.24 -4.74 3.70
C ALA A 67 6.40 -4.18 4.86
N ILE A 68 6.63 -2.92 5.21
CA ILE A 68 5.86 -2.16 6.20
C ILE A 68 4.37 -2.13 5.86
N MET A 69 4.05 -1.78 4.63
CA MET A 69 2.67 -1.77 4.16
C MET A 69 2.00 -3.13 4.31
N LEU A 70 2.69 -4.23 3.99
CA LEU A 70 2.16 -5.58 4.14
C LEU A 70 1.87 -5.91 5.60
N VAL A 71 2.82 -5.65 6.50
CA VAL A 71 2.66 -5.90 7.95
C VAL A 71 1.51 -5.07 8.52
N VAL A 72 1.39 -3.79 8.17
CA VAL A 72 0.29 -2.93 8.65
C VAL A 72 -1.07 -3.42 8.12
N LEU A 73 -1.16 -3.79 6.84
CA LEU A 73 -2.40 -4.27 6.23
C LEU A 73 -2.87 -5.59 6.87
N THR A 74 -1.95 -6.50 7.13
CA THR A 74 -2.25 -7.81 7.71
C THR A 74 -2.28 -7.80 9.24
N GLY A 75 -1.89 -6.68 9.88
CA GLY A 75 -1.74 -6.60 11.33
C GLY A 75 -0.70 -7.59 11.85
N GLY A 76 0.50 -7.64 11.24
CA GLY A 76 1.55 -8.58 11.63
C GLY A 76 1.27 -10.03 11.23
N PHE A 77 0.38 -10.26 10.26
CA PHE A 77 -0.17 -11.57 9.88
C PHE A 77 -1.03 -12.27 10.94
N GLU A 78 -1.28 -11.62 12.09
CA GLU A 78 -2.09 -12.20 13.17
C GLU A 78 -3.60 -12.22 12.85
N ARG A 79 -4.05 -11.41 11.88
CA ARG A 79 -5.46 -11.34 11.48
C ARG A 79 -5.95 -12.58 10.72
N PHE A 80 -5.05 -13.44 10.26
CA PHE A 80 -5.38 -14.60 9.45
C PHE A 80 -4.91 -15.87 10.15
N SER A 81 -5.81 -16.85 10.29
CA SER A 81 -5.48 -18.12 10.95
C SER A 81 -4.65 -19.04 10.05
N SER A 82 -4.73 -18.84 8.73
CA SER A 82 -3.97 -19.59 7.75
C SER A 82 -3.52 -18.71 6.57
N PRO A 83 -2.40 -19.05 5.90
CA PRO A 83 -1.97 -18.35 4.69
C PRO A 83 -3.04 -18.38 3.58
N GLY A 84 -3.82 -19.46 3.50
CA GLY A 84 -4.92 -19.59 2.53
C GLY A 84 -6.02 -18.56 2.76
N GLU A 85 -6.33 -18.22 4.01
CA GLU A 85 -7.29 -17.18 4.35
C GLU A 85 -6.83 -15.80 3.87
N LEU A 86 -5.54 -15.49 4.03
CA LEU A 86 -4.93 -14.27 3.48
C LEU A 86 -5.07 -14.23 1.95
N PHE A 87 -4.71 -15.30 1.24
CA PHE A 87 -4.82 -15.35 -0.23
C PHE A 87 -6.25 -15.28 -0.74
N ASN A 88 -7.21 -15.81 0.02
CA ASN A 88 -8.63 -15.69 -0.26
C ASN A 88 -9.11 -14.24 -0.06
N TYR A 89 -8.65 -13.58 1.01
CA TYR A 89 -8.96 -12.18 1.30
C TYR A 89 -8.40 -11.23 0.24
N THR A 90 -7.17 -11.46 -0.23
CA THR A 90 -6.54 -10.62 -1.26
C THR A 90 -7.07 -10.87 -2.67
N GLY A 91 -7.92 -11.89 -2.87
CA GLY A 91 -8.44 -12.26 -4.18
C GLY A 91 -7.37 -12.87 -5.11
N PHE A 92 -6.25 -13.34 -4.57
CA PHE A 92 -5.21 -14.05 -5.34
C PHE A 92 -5.55 -15.53 -5.51
N THR A 93 -6.47 -16.05 -4.70
CA THR A 93 -7.00 -17.40 -4.89
C THR A 93 -7.82 -17.47 -6.18
N SER A 94 -7.48 -18.40 -7.06
CA SER A 94 -8.27 -18.67 -8.25
C SER A 94 -9.58 -19.34 -7.83
N ILE A 95 -10.73 -18.79 -8.22
CA ILE A 95 -12.02 -19.47 -7.96
C ILE A 95 -12.13 -20.67 -8.90
N ILE A 96 -12.13 -21.88 -8.33
CA ILE A 96 -12.45 -23.10 -9.08
C ILE A 96 -13.96 -23.09 -9.35
N ARG A 97 -14.36 -22.74 -10.57
CA ARG A 97 -15.75 -22.85 -11.03
C ARG A 97 -15.96 -24.20 -11.69
N GLU A 98 -16.51 -25.16 -10.96
CA GLU A 98 -16.95 -26.43 -11.54
C GLU A 98 -18.27 -26.23 -12.31
N SER A 99 -18.17 -26.04 -13.63
CA SER A 99 -19.31 -26.19 -14.53
C SER A 99 -19.44 -27.65 -14.93
N LYS A 100 -20.66 -28.23 -14.84
CA LYS A 100 -20.95 -29.63 -15.19
C LYS A 100 -20.52 -30.06 -16.60
N ARG A 101 -20.10 -29.14 -17.47
CA ARG A 101 -19.75 -29.42 -18.88
C ARG A 101 -18.28 -29.19 -19.25
N ILE A 102 -17.52 -28.37 -18.52
CA ILE A 102 -16.12 -28.06 -18.87
C ILE A 102 -15.32 -27.84 -17.58
N LYS A 103 -14.37 -28.73 -17.30
CA LYS A 103 -13.36 -28.53 -16.25
C LYS A 103 -12.22 -27.71 -16.84
N LYS A 104 -12.07 -26.45 -16.41
CA LYS A 104 -10.89 -25.63 -16.71
C LYS A 104 -10.11 -25.46 -15.42
N TYR A 105 -8.94 -26.08 -15.36
CA TYR A 105 -8.06 -26.07 -14.19
C TYR A 105 -7.10 -24.88 -14.29
N TYR A 106 -7.05 -24.05 -13.25
CA TYR A 106 -5.90 -23.19 -12.98
C TYR A 106 -5.37 -23.61 -11.62
N PHE A 107 -4.28 -24.38 -11.64
CA PHE A 107 -3.57 -24.80 -10.44
C PHE A 107 -2.59 -23.69 -10.04
N PHE A 108 -2.74 -23.18 -8.81
CA PHE A 108 -1.59 -22.84 -7.98
C PHE A 108 -1.60 -23.82 -6.83
N ASN A 109 -0.87 -24.92 -6.99
CA ASN A 109 -0.61 -25.85 -5.90
C ASN A 109 0.35 -25.16 -4.93
N ASN A 110 -0.13 -24.87 -3.73
CA ASN A 110 0.71 -24.50 -2.59
C ASN A 110 1.37 -25.77 -2.05
N THR A 111 2.66 -25.95 -2.33
CA THR A 111 3.61 -26.54 -1.39
C THR A 111 4.22 -25.43 -0.57
#